data_AF-A0A142CU62-F1
#
_entry.id   AF-A0A142CU62-F1
#
_cell.length_a   1.000
_cell.length_b   1.000
_cell.length_c   1.000
_cell.angle_alpha   90.00
_cell.angle_beta   90.00
_cell.angle_gamma   90.00
#
_symmetry.space_group_name_H-M   'P 1'
#
loop_
_entity.id
_entity.type
_entity.pdbx_description
1 polymer ?
#
loop_
_entity_poly.entity_id
_entity_poly.type
_entity_poly.pdbx_seq_one_letter_code
_entity_poly.pdbx_strand_id
1 'polypeptide(L)'
;MRLKPLMISTLLLTVYGLMFMGYYYRTGSRVYLAFSLFALTLAYGTGRKTKIAVKVTLIFAGLEFLMALFYLISGALVYAVDAAMSFFIIHDIMSYIGEVYKEEKEKASE
;
A
#
# COMPACT_ATOMS: atom_id res chain seq x y z
N MET A 1 -6.75 -19.05 -9.31
CA MET A 1 -7.33 -17.74 -9.66
C MET A 1 -6.19 -16.75 -9.86
N ARG A 2 -6.00 -16.17 -11.05
CA ARG A 2 -5.08 -15.02 -11.20
C ARG A 2 -5.75 -13.82 -10.54
N LEU A 3 -5.17 -13.30 -9.47
CA LEU A 3 -5.65 -12.08 -8.84
C LEU A 3 -5.52 -10.93 -9.85
N LYS A 4 -6.49 -10.02 -9.88
CA LYS A 4 -6.37 -8.83 -10.73
C LYS A 4 -5.14 -8.03 -10.27
N PRO A 5 -4.38 -7.42 -11.19
CA PRO A 5 -3.23 -6.61 -10.83
C PRO A 5 -3.65 -5.47 -9.90
N LEU A 6 -2.83 -5.20 -8.88
CA LEU A 6 -3.07 -4.20 -7.83
C LEU A 6 -4.23 -4.50 -6.88
N MET A 7 -4.82 -5.70 -6.92
CA MET A 7 -5.97 -6.02 -6.07
C MET A 7 -5.57 -6.17 -4.60
N ILE A 8 -4.41 -6.77 -4.31
CA ILE A 8 -3.92 -6.97 -2.94
C ILE A 8 -3.59 -5.62 -2.33
N SER A 9 -2.85 -4.77 -3.05
CA SER A 9 -2.50 -3.43 -2.61
C SER A 9 -3.74 -2.56 -2.36
N THR A 10 -4.72 -2.59 -3.27
CA THR A 10 -6.00 -1.88 -3.08
C THR A 10 -6.74 -2.34 -1.82
N LEU A 11 -6.81 -3.66 -1.60
CA LEU A 11 -7.46 -4.23 -0.43
C LEU A 11 -6.75 -3.81 0.86
N LEU A 12 -5.44 -3.99 0.94
CA LEU A 12 -4.66 -3.70 2.14
C LEU A 12 -4.62 -2.19 2.47
N LEU A 13 -4.59 -1.31 1.46
CA LEU A 13 -4.73 0.13 1.67
C LEU A 13 -6.12 0.50 2.21
N THR A 14 -7.15 -0.20 1.75
CA THR A 14 -8.51 -0.03 2.30
C THR A 14 -8.54 -0.43 3.77
N VAL A 15 -7.90 -1.56 4.11
CA VAL A 15 -7.75 -2.01 5.50
C VAL A 15 -7.01 -0.97 6.34
N TYR A 16 -5.87 -0.44 5.88
CA TYR A 16 -5.18 0.66 6.57
C TYR A 16 -6.08 1.87 6.79
N GLY A 17 -6.80 2.30 5.74
CA GLY A 17 -7.74 3.41 5.84
C GLY A 17 -8.81 3.20 6.91
N LEU A 18 -9.40 2.00 6.96
CA LEU A 18 -10.40 1.65 7.97
C LEU A 18 -9.81 1.54 9.38
N MET A 19 -8.59 0.99 9.52
CA MET A 19 -7.90 0.92 10.81
C MET A 19 -7.62 2.32 11.36
N PHE A 20 -7.05 3.21 10.55
CA PHE A 20 -6.83 4.61 10.94
C PHE A 20 -8.14 5.33 11.27
N MET A 21 -9.22 5.04 10.54
CA MET A 21 -10.55 5.58 10.86
C MET A 21 -11.04 5.11 12.24
N GLY A 22 -10.86 3.82 12.55
CA GLY A 22 -11.17 3.26 13.87
C GLY A 22 -10.37 3.94 14.99
N TYR A 23 -9.07 4.17 14.77
CA TYR A 23 -8.24 4.92 15.70
C TYR A 23 -8.68 6.37 15.88
N TYR A 24 -9.15 7.03 14.82
CA TYR A 24 -9.75 8.36 14.91
C TYR A 24 -10.97 8.35 15.84
N TYR A 25 -11.93 7.46 15.62
CA TYR A 25 -13.12 7.38 16.49
C TYR A 25 -12.80 7.04 17.95
N ARG A 26 -11.71 6.29 18.19
CA ARG A 26 -11.27 5.95 19.55
C ARG A 26 -10.54 7.09 20.25
N THR A 27 -9.76 7.90 19.54
CA THR A 27 -8.83 8.87 20.13
C THR A 27 -9.19 10.33 19.87
N GLY A 28 -10.07 10.61 18.91
CA GLY A 28 -10.40 11.95 18.43
C GLY A 28 -9.29 12.64 17.64
N SER A 29 -8.14 11.99 17.42
CA SER A 29 -6.98 12.63 16.78
C SER A 29 -7.17 12.81 15.27
N ARG A 30 -7.17 14.07 14.82
CA ARG A 30 -7.29 14.45 13.40
C ARG A 30 -6.15 13.91 12.53
N VAL A 31 -5.02 13.56 13.13
CA VAL A 31 -3.90 12.93 12.41
C VAL A 31 -4.34 11.57 11.86
N TYR A 32 -4.99 10.72 12.67
CA TYR A 32 -5.50 9.43 12.19
C TYR A 32 -6.58 9.60 11.11
N LEU A 33 -7.43 10.62 11.22
CA LEU A 33 -8.40 10.92 10.17
C LEU A 33 -7.71 11.28 8.84
N ALA A 34 -6.66 12.11 8.88
CA ALA A 34 -5.91 12.47 7.69
C ALA A 34 -5.25 11.24 7.04
N PHE A 35 -4.61 10.38 7.83
CA PHE A 35 -4.01 9.14 7.33
C PHE A 35 -5.05 8.14 6.81
N SER A 36 -6.24 8.08 7.43
CA SER A 36 -7.36 7.29 6.95
C SER A 36 -7.79 7.71 5.55
N LEU A 37 -8.08 9.01 5.37
CA LEU A 37 -8.50 9.56 4.08
C LEU A 37 -7.40 9.40 3.02
N PHE A 38 -6.13 9.59 3.41
CA PHE A 38 -4.99 9.37 2.54
C PHE A 38 -4.91 7.92 2.06
N ALA A 39 -4.97 6.94 2.96
CA ALA A 39 -4.92 5.52 2.61
C ALA A 39 -6.11 5.09 1.73
N LEU A 40 -7.32 5.57 2.02
CA LEU A 40 -8.50 5.30 1.17
C LEU A 40 -8.38 5.95 -0.22
N THR A 41 -7.79 7.14 -0.31
CA THR A 41 -7.53 7.81 -1.59
C THR A 41 -6.49 7.04 -2.41
N LEU A 42 -5.43 6.55 -1.75
CA LEU A 42 -4.45 5.67 -2.39
C LEU A 42 -5.08 4.36 -2.85
N ALA A 43 -5.92 3.72 -2.03
CA ALA A 43 -6.65 2.52 -2.42
C ALA A 43 -7.46 2.74 -3.70
N TYR A 44 -8.23 3.82 -3.75
CA TYR A 44 -9.02 4.19 -4.92
C TYR A 44 -8.14 4.44 -6.15
N GLY A 45 -7.08 5.23 -6.00
CA GLY A 45 -6.17 5.59 -7.09
C GLY A 45 -5.35 4.40 -7.62
N THR A 46 -4.91 3.52 -6.73
CA THR A 46 -4.20 2.27 -7.04
C THR A 46 -5.13 1.27 -7.74
N GLY A 47 -6.38 1.12 -7.26
CA GLY A 47 -7.38 0.28 -7.93
C GLY A 47 -7.75 0.76 -9.33
N ARG A 48 -7.65 2.08 -9.58
CA ARG A 48 -7.80 2.70 -10.91
C ARG A 48 -6.51 2.66 -11.75
N LYS A 49 -5.43 2.06 -11.27
CA LYS A 49 -4.12 1.95 -11.94
C LYS A 49 -3.53 3.30 -12.36
N THR A 50 -3.80 4.37 -11.61
CA THR A 50 -3.25 5.69 -11.94
C THR A 50 -1.74 5.72 -11.64
N LYS A 51 -0.92 6.17 -12.61
CA LYS A 51 0.56 6.19 -12.47
C LYS A 51 1.01 6.92 -11.20
N ILE A 52 0.34 8.02 -10.85
CA ILE A 52 0.66 8.82 -9.66
C ILE A 52 0.35 8.00 -8.39
N ALA A 53 -0.85 7.43 -8.26
CA ALA A 53 -1.19 6.67 -7.06
C ALA A 53 -0.31 5.44 -6.89
N VAL A 54 0.01 4.70 -7.96
CA VAL A 54 0.92 3.55 -7.89
C VAL A 54 2.29 3.95 -7.31
N LYS A 55 2.85 5.07 -7.79
CA LYS A 55 4.13 5.58 -7.29
C LYS A 55 4.04 6.02 -5.82
N VAL A 56 3.02 6.80 -5.48
CA VAL A 56 2.85 7.30 -4.10
C VAL A 56 2.60 6.15 -3.13
N THR A 57 1.80 5.16 -3.52
CA THR A 57 1.56 3.94 -2.73
C THR A 57 2.84 3.16 -2.50
N LEU A 58 3.71 3.02 -3.51
CA LEU A 58 5.00 2.34 -3.35
C LEU A 58 5.89 3.06 -2.32
N ILE A 59 5.95 4.40 -2.38
CA ILE A 59 6.71 5.21 -1.42
C ILE A 59 6.11 5.05 -0.01
N PHE A 60 4.80 5.19 0.12
CA PHE A 60 4.10 5.05 1.39
C PHE A 60 4.31 3.67 2.02
N ALA A 61 4.10 2.60 1.25
CA ALA A 61 4.31 1.23 1.71
C ALA A 61 5.78 0.95 2.06
N GLY A 62 6.73 1.52 1.31
CA GLY A 62 8.15 1.43 1.63
C GLY A 62 8.51 2.08 2.96
N LEU A 63 7.94 3.26 3.26
CA LEU A 63 8.14 3.94 4.54
C LEU A 63 7.49 3.16 5.70
N GLU A 64 6.25 2.69 5.52
CA GLU A 64 5.57 1.84 6.52
C GLU A 64 6.35 0.56 6.80
N PHE A 65 6.84 -0.11 5.76
CA PHE A 65 7.66 -1.31 5.91
C PHE A 65 8.94 -1.03 6.71
N LEU A 66 9.65 0.05 6.37
CA LEU A 66 10.87 0.43 7.07
C LEU A 66 10.60 0.73 8.56
N MET A 67 9.54 1.46 8.86
CA MET A 67 9.16 1.76 10.24
C MET A 67 8.76 0.50 11.01
N ALA A 68 7.95 -0.38 10.40
CA ALA A 68 7.56 -1.65 11.00
C ALA A 68 8.78 -2.52 11.30
N LEU A 69 9.80 -2.54 10.43
CA LEU A 69 11.06 -3.23 10.69
C LEU A 69 11.82 -2.64 11.89
N PHE A 70 11.89 -1.31 12.02
CA PHE A 70 12.51 -0.69 13.20
C PHE A 70 11.79 -1.07 14.51
N TYR A 71 10.45 -1.12 14.49
CA TYR A 71 9.67 -1.58 15.63
C TYR A 71 9.85 -3.08 15.93
N LEU A 72 9.99 -3.91 14.89
CA LEU A 72 10.29 -5.32 15.08
C LEU A 72 11.68 -5.52 15.71
N ILE A 73 12.68 -4.78 15.25
CA ILE A 73 14.04 -4.83 15.80
C ILE A 73 14.05 -4.35 17.27
N SER A 74 13.18 -3.41 17.63
CA SER A 74 13.03 -2.97 19.03
C SER A 74 12.22 -3.95 19.91
N GLY A 75 11.75 -5.07 19.35
CA GLY A 75 11.06 -6.14 20.08
C GLY A 75 9.53 -6.06 20.04
N ALA A 76 8.95 -5.10 19.31
CA ALA A 76 7.49 -4.95 19.22
C ALA A 76 6.91 -5.88 18.15
N LEU A 77 6.67 -7.15 18.51
CA LEU A 77 6.20 -8.21 17.61
C LEU A 77 4.87 -7.90 16.90
N VAL A 78 4.02 -7.04 17.46
CA VAL A 78 2.74 -6.63 16.84
C VAL A 78 2.97 -5.99 15.45
N TYR A 79 4.10 -5.32 15.25
CA TYR A 79 4.47 -4.70 13.98
C TYR A 79 4.88 -5.71 12.90
N ALA A 80 4.94 -7.02 13.21
CA ALA A 80 5.06 -8.07 12.20
C ALA A 80 3.90 -8.02 11.20
N VAL A 81 2.70 -7.67 11.68
CA VAL A 81 1.51 -7.55 10.84
C VAL A 81 1.65 -6.37 9.89
N ASP A 82 2.09 -5.21 10.39
CA ASP A 82 2.32 -4.03 9.55
C ASP A 82 3.43 -4.26 8.51
N ALA A 83 4.52 -4.92 8.91
CA ALA A 83 5.59 -5.32 7.99
C ALA A 83 5.08 -6.27 6.90
N ALA A 84 4.25 -7.26 7.26
CA ALA A 84 3.67 -8.19 6.29
C ALA A 84 2.71 -7.46 5.32
N MET A 85 1.82 -6.60 5.83
CA MET A 85 0.89 -5.85 4.99
C MET A 85 1.63 -4.95 3.99
N SER A 86 2.59 -4.17 4.47
CA SER A 86 3.39 -3.28 3.62
C SER A 86 4.25 -4.06 2.62
N PHE A 87 4.84 -5.18 3.01
CA PHE A 87 5.55 -6.08 2.09
C PHE A 87 4.65 -6.58 0.95
N PHE A 88 3.44 -7.04 1.25
CA PHE A 88 2.50 -7.52 0.23
C PHE A 88 2.02 -6.40 -0.71
N ILE A 89 1.83 -5.18 -0.20
CA ILE A 89 1.53 -4.01 -1.03
C ILE A 89 2.68 -3.75 -2.00
N ILE A 90 3.93 -3.72 -1.50
CA ILE A 90 5.13 -3.51 -2.34
C ILE A 90 5.24 -4.59 -3.39
N HIS A 91 5.10 -5.86 -3.00
CA HIS A 91 5.20 -7.00 -3.92
C HIS A 91 4.17 -6.93 -5.05
N ASP A 92 2.92 -6.60 -4.74
CA ASP A 92 1.85 -6.46 -5.72
C ASP A 92 2.11 -5.29 -6.70
N ILE A 93 2.59 -4.15 -6.19
CA ILE A 93 2.93 -3.00 -7.03
C ILE A 93 4.15 -3.26 -7.92
N MET A 94 5.20 -3.87 -7.38
CA MET A 94 6.40 -4.21 -8.16
C MET A 94 6.08 -5.21 -9.27
N SER A 95 5.21 -6.18 -8.99
CA SER A 95 4.71 -7.13 -9.99
C SER A 95 3.97 -6.40 -11.12
N TYR A 96 3.06 -5.48 -10.78
CA TYR A 96 2.35 -4.65 -11.75
C TYR A 96 3.29 -3.78 -12.60
N ILE A 97 4.28 -3.13 -11.97
CA ILE A 97 5.26 -2.30 -12.69
C ILE A 97 6.06 -3.16 -13.68
N GLY A 98 6.45 -4.38 -13.28
CA GLY A 98 7.16 -5.32 -14.15
C GLY A 98 6.34 -5.76 -15.36
N GLU A 99 5.04 -5.98 -15.19
CA GLU A 99 4.11 -6.30 -16.29
C GLU A 99 4.00 -5.13 -17.27
N VAL A 100 3.76 -3.91 -16.76
CA VAL A 100 3.66 -2.71 -17.61
C VAL A 100 4.94 -2.46 -18.40
N TYR A 101 6.10 -2.63 -17.76
CA TYR A 101 7.39 -2.45 -18.43
C TYR A 101 7.62 -3.46 -19.56
N LYS A 102 7.18 -4.72 -19.39
CA LYS A 102 7.24 -5.73 -20.46
C LYS A 102 6.33 -5.35 -21.63
N GLU A 103 5.09 -4.96 -21.34
CA GLU A 103 4.12 -4.53 -22.37
C GLU A 103 4.62 -3.31 -23.17
N GLU A 104 5.23 -2.33 -22.49
CA GLU A 104 5.82 -1.15 -23.16
C GLU A 104 7.00 -1.53 -24.05
N LYS A 105 7.81 -2.53 -23.64
CA LYS A 105 8.95 -3.02 -24.44
C LYS A 105 8.51 -3.80 -25.68
N GLU A 106 7.51 -4.67 -25.54
CA GLU A 106 6.98 -5.47 -26.66
C GLU A 106 6.38 -4.57 -27.76
N LYS A 107 5.62 -3.54 -27.37
CA LYS A 107 5.05 -2.55 -28.30
C LYS A 107 6.07 -1.65 -28.99
N ALA A 108 7.25 -1.47 -28.38
CA ALA A 108 8.33 -0.67 -28.97
C ALA A 108 9.20 -1.48 -29.95
N SER A 109 9.05 -2.81 -29.97
CA SER A 109 9.75 -3.73 -30.88
C SER A 109 8.91 -4.19 -32.08
N GLU A 110 7.62 -3.80 -32.14
CA GLU A 110 6.74 -3.90 -33.31
C GLU A 110 6.81 -2.62 -34.15
#